data_AF-A0A4R8KNP0-F1
#
_entry.id   AF-A0A4R8KNP0-F1
#
_cell.length_a   1.000
_cell.length_b   1.000
_cell.length_c   1.000
_cell.angle_alpha   90.00
_cell.angle_beta   90.00
_cell.angle_gamma   90.00
#
_symmetry.space_group_name_H-M   'P 1'
#
loop_
_entity.id
_entity.type
_entity.pdbx_description
1 polymer ?
#
loop_
_entity_poly.entity_id
_entity_poly.type
_entity_poly.pdbx_seq_one_letter_code
_entity_poly.pdbx_strand_id
1 'polypeptide(L)' 'METDTPKAPEWKYRGKTIRQLIKELQTFENQDVKVQISIDDGENRKPISLVAHADGGCLLMYCGE' A
#
# COMPACT_ATOMS: atom_id res chain seq x y z
N MET A 1 -3.75 21.41 30.94
CA MET A 1 -4.52 20.24 30.48
C MET A 1 -3.81 19.74 29.24
N GLU A 2 -2.94 18.76 29.41
CA GLU A 2 -2.27 18.10 28.29
C GLU A 2 -3.30 17.22 27.60
N THR A 3 -3.61 17.53 26.34
CA THR A 3 -4.55 16.75 25.54
C THR A 3 -3.87 15.43 25.15
N ASP A 4 -4.22 14.35 25.87
CA ASP A 4 -3.91 12.97 25.49
C ASP A 4 -4.55 12.69 24.13
N THR A 5 -3.76 12.90 23.08
CA THR A 5 -4.19 12.57 21.72
C THR A 5 -3.79 11.11 21.54
N PRO A 6 -4.73 10.18 21.29
CA PRO A 6 -4.38 8.77 21.16
C PRO A 6 -3.36 8.65 20.01
N LYS A 7 -2.13 8.25 20.36
CA LYS A 7 -1.08 7.98 19.38
C LYS A 7 -1.63 6.96 18.41
N ALA A 8 -1.84 7.38 17.16
CA ALA A 8 -2.27 6.48 16.10
C ALA A 8 -1.31 5.28 16.10
N PRO A 9 -1.83 4.04 16.07
CA PRO A 9 -1.03 2.89 16.40
C PRO A 9 0.09 2.74 15.38
N GLU A 10 1.33 2.60 15.86
CA GLU A 10 2.57 2.68 15.05
C GLU A 10 2.56 1.78 13.80
N TRP A 11 1.84 0.66 13.85
CA TRP A 11 1.72 -0.27 12.73
C TRP A 11 1.16 0.39 11.46
N LYS A 12 0.35 1.45 11.59
CA LYS A 12 -0.23 2.19 10.45
C LYS A 12 0.83 2.91 9.61
N TYR A 13 2.00 3.22 10.17
CA TYR A 13 3.03 4.03 9.51
C TYR A 13 4.31 3.27 9.15
N ARG A 14 4.43 1.99 9.58
CA ARG A 14 5.67 1.21 9.34
C ARG A 14 5.90 0.87 7.86
N GLY A 15 4.84 0.83 7.05
CA GLY A 15 4.93 0.43 5.64
C GLY A 15 5.42 -1.01 5.45
N LYS A 16 5.62 -1.42 4.18
CA LYS A 16 6.24 -2.70 3.82
C LYS A 16 7.36 -2.44 2.82
N THR A 17 8.44 -3.19 2.94
CA THR A 17 9.47 -3.24 1.89
C THR A 17 8.94 -4.00 0.66
N ILE A 18 9.54 -3.75 -0.52
CA ILE A 18 9.25 -4.51 -1.75
C ILE A 18 9.37 -6.03 -1.49
N ARG A 19 10.41 -6.45 -0.76
CA ARG A 19 10.65 -7.87 -0.45
C ARG A 19 9.51 -8.48 0.40
N GLN A 20 9.01 -7.76 1.39
CA GLN A 20 7.88 -8.22 2.21
C GLN A 20 6.61 -8.32 1.39
N LEU A 21 6.33 -7.29 0.58
CA LEU A 21 5.17 -7.28 -0.31
C LEU A 21 5.20 -8.45 -1.30
N ILE A 22 6.32 -8.69 -2.00
CA ILE A 22 6.45 -9.80 -2.94
C ILE A 22 6.18 -11.15 -2.25
N LYS A 23 6.73 -11.36 -1.05
CA LYS A 23 6.51 -12.60 -0.30
C LYS A 23 5.03 -12.85 0.00
N GLU A 24 4.28 -11.81 0.35
CA GLU A 24 2.84 -11.92 0.57
C GLU A 24 2.06 -12.17 -0.72
N LEU A 25 2.42 -11.48 -1.81
CA LEU A 25 1.78 -11.72 -3.11
C LEU A 25 1.98 -13.17 -3.56
N GLN A 26 3.16 -13.75 -3.32
CA GLN A 26 3.45 -15.16 -3.63
C GLN A 26 2.61 -16.17 -2.83
N THR A 27 1.92 -15.78 -1.75
CA THR A 27 1.04 -16.70 -1.01
C THR A 27 -0.35 -16.85 -1.63
N PHE A 28 -0.69 -16.07 -2.65
CA PHE A 28 -1.98 -16.14 -3.31
C PHE A 28 -1.99 -17.35 -4.25
N GLU A 29 -3.03 -18.20 -4.17
CA GLU A 29 -3.14 -19.40 -5.00
C GLU A 29 -3.13 -19.06 -6.50
N ASN A 30 -3.86 -18.01 -6.89
CA ASN A 30 -3.90 -17.51 -8.26
C ASN A 30 -3.04 -16.25 -8.40
N GLN A 31 -1.93 -16.36 -9.12
CA GLN A 31 -1.00 -15.25 -9.38
C GLN A 31 -1.42 -14.33 -10.54
N ASP A 32 -2.47 -14.69 -11.30
CA ASP A 32 -2.98 -13.91 -12.42
C ASP A 32 -4.08 -12.90 -12.03
N VAL A 33 -4.35 -12.74 -10.73
CA VAL A 33 -5.32 -11.76 -10.24
C VAL A 33 -4.77 -10.34 -10.38
N LYS A 34 -5.63 -9.39 -10.79
CA LYS A 34 -5.24 -7.98 -10.90
C LYS A 34 -4.99 -7.37 -9.52
N VAL A 35 -3.84 -6.72 -9.35
CA VAL A 35 -3.53 -5.96 -8.14
C VAL A 35 -4.24 -4.60 -8.16
N GLN A 36 -4.79 -4.20 -7.02
CA GLN A 36 -5.46 -2.93 -6.81
C GLN A 36 -4.91 -2.22 -5.57
N ILE A 37 -4.96 -0.89 -5.57
CA ILE A 37 -4.59 -0.04 -4.43
C ILE A 37 -5.82 0.72 -3.92
N SER A 38 -5.88 0.93 -2.61
CA SER A 38 -6.85 1.77 -1.90
C SER A 38 -6.10 2.60 -0.86
N ILE A 39 -6.59 3.82 -0.64
CA ILE A 39 -6.10 4.77 0.38
C ILE A 39 -7.18 5.15 1.39
N ASP A 40 -8.33 4.48 1.32
CA ASP A 40 -9.56 4.74 2.07
C ASP A 40 -10.12 3.44 2.66
N ASP A 41 -9.23 2.61 3.20
CA ASP A 41 -9.56 1.35 3.88
C ASP A 41 -10.39 0.35 3.03
N GLY A 42 -10.27 0.46 1.70
CA GLY A 42 -10.88 -0.45 0.73
C GLY A 42 -12.19 0.03 0.11
N GLU A 43 -12.70 1.21 0.48
CA GLU A 43 -13.94 1.79 -0.06
C GLU A 43 -13.84 2.02 -1.57
N ASN A 44 -12.74 2.61 -2.04
CA ASN A 44 -12.44 2.76 -3.46
C ASN A 44 -11.18 1.99 -3.85
N ARG A 45 -11.22 1.40 -5.04
CA ARG A 45 -10.10 0.60 -5.57
C ARG A 45 -9.69 1.10 -6.93
N LYS A 46 -8.38 1.31 -7.10
CA LYS A 46 -7.78 1.70 -8.38
C LYS A 46 -6.77 0.64 -8.83
N PRO A 47 -6.65 0.37 -10.14
CA PRO A 47 -5.58 -0.48 -10.64
C PRO A 47 -4.23 0.22 -10.42
N ILE A 48 -3.16 -0.58 -10.29
CA ILE A 48 -1.80 -0.06 -10.37
C ILE A 48 -1.41 0.00 -11.84
N SER A 49 -1.25 1.22 -12.38
CA SER A 49 -0.88 1.46 -13.78
C SER A 49 0.64 1.49 -13.97
N LEU A 50 1.39 2.03 -13.00
CA LEU A 50 2.83 2.22 -13.08
C LEU A 50 3.48 1.99 -11.71
N VAL A 51 4.68 1.41 -11.72
CA VAL A 51 5.55 1.30 -10.56
C VAL A 51 6.81 2.11 -10.84
N ALA A 52 7.14 3.06 -9.96
CA ALA A 52 8.35 3.87 -10.09
C ALA A 52 9.15 3.91 -8.80
N HIS A 53 10.42 4.27 -8.91
CA HIS A 53 11.24 4.63 -7.78
C HIS A 53 11.30 6.15 -7.68
N ALA A 54 10.76 6.70 -6.58
CA ALA A 54 10.69 8.13 -6.33
C ALA A 54 10.91 8.41 -4.84
N ASP A 55 11.65 9.48 -4.52
CA ASP A 55 11.89 9.95 -3.15
C ASP A 55 12.40 8.87 -2.17
N GLY A 56 13.23 7.94 -2.69
CA GLY A 56 13.79 6.83 -1.89
C GLY A 56 12.79 5.69 -1.59
N GLY A 57 11.63 5.68 -2.24
CA GLY A 57 10.57 4.68 -2.07
C GLY A 57 10.10 4.05 -3.39
N CYS A 58 9.34 2.96 -3.25
CA CYS A 58 8.60 2.33 -4.34
C CYS A 58 7.20 2.95 -4.40
N LEU A 59 6.90 3.66 -5.48
CA LEU A 59 5.62 4.33 -5.70
C LEU A 59 4.73 3.49 -6.62
N LEU A 60 3.56 3.12 -6.12
CA LEU A 60 2.51 2.43 -6.87
C LEU A 60 1.50 3.49 -7.33
N MET A 61 1.43 3.72 -8.64
CA MET A 61 0.63 4.80 -9.21
C MET A 61 -0.57 4.25 -9.94
N TYR A 62 -1.71 4.89 -9.71
CA TYR A 62 -2.83 4.85 -10.62
C TYR A 62 -2.70 6.02 -11.60
N CYS A 63 -2.65 5.72 -12.89
CA CYS A 63 -2.70 6.71 -13.96
C CYS A 63 -4.07 6.57 -14.65
N GLY A 64 -4.99 7.44 -14.27
CA GLY A 64 -6.28 7.65 -14.92
C GLY A 64 -6.63 9.13 -14.83
N GLU A 65 -7.51 9.58 -15.72
CA GLU A 65 -8.05 10.95 -15.71
C GLU A 65 -8.78 11.28 -14.40
#